data_AF-A0A946MGR2-F1
#
_entry.id   AF-A0A946MGR2-F1
#
_cell.length_a   1.000
_cell.length_b   1.000
_cell.length_c   1.000
_cell.angle_alpha   90.00
_cell.angle_beta   90.00
_cell.angle_gamma   90.00
#
_symmetry.space_group_name_H-M   'P 1'
#
loop_
_entity.id
_entity.type
_entity.pdbx_description
1 polymer ?
#
loop_
_entity_poly.entity_id
_entity_poly.type
_entity_poly.pdbx_seq_one_letter_code
_entity_poly.pdbx_strand_id
1 'polypeptide(L)'
;MKYRRLAMLMLFLVILVPARVHATVYMVWVLNQTITKVICFQGALDVRNQFDPSQYINLTNGFSTDVIKNLPPFTPVLLNGEQMQQLQKSLSEMKTTAGSPDT
;
A
#
# COMPACT_ATOMS: atom_id res chain seq x y z
N MET A 1 13.54 -9.06 -23.88
CA MET A 1 13.21 -9.92 -22.72
C MET A 1 11.73 -9.77 -22.43
N LYS A 2 11.00 -10.87 -22.45
CA LYS A 2 9.54 -10.95 -22.28
C LYS A 2 9.24 -10.65 -20.81
N TYR A 3 8.46 -9.62 -20.50
CA TYR A 3 7.84 -9.43 -19.18
C TYR A 3 6.83 -10.56 -18.93
N ARG A 4 7.34 -11.78 -18.77
CA ARG A 4 6.59 -12.94 -18.30
C ARG A 4 6.95 -13.05 -16.84
N ARG A 5 5.92 -12.94 -15.98
CA ARG A 5 5.99 -13.13 -14.53
C ARG A 5 6.65 -11.97 -13.80
N LEU A 6 5.85 -11.02 -13.32
CA LEU A 6 6.12 -10.48 -11.99
C LEU A 6 4.81 -10.54 -11.22
N ALA A 7 4.59 -11.74 -10.67
CA ALA A 7 3.84 -12.06 -9.46
C ALA A 7 2.44 -11.45 -9.25
N MET A 8 1.48 -12.36 -9.01
CA MET A 8 0.50 -12.24 -7.93
C MET A 8 -0.44 -11.02 -8.05
N LEU A 9 -1.67 -11.17 -8.53
CA LEU A 9 -2.76 -11.80 -7.78
C LEU A 9 -2.48 -12.08 -6.27
N MET A 10 -1.90 -11.11 -5.54
CA MET A 10 -1.82 -11.14 -4.06
C MET A 10 -2.89 -10.22 -3.51
N LEU A 11 -4.13 -10.65 -3.76
CA LEU A 11 -5.26 -10.71 -2.83
C LEU A 11 -5.37 -9.67 -1.70
N PHE A 12 -5.27 -8.38 -1.97
CA PHE A 12 -5.83 -7.37 -1.07
C PHE A 12 -6.53 -6.32 -1.93
N LEU A 13 -7.86 -6.29 -1.85
CA LEU A 13 -8.66 -5.30 -2.55
C LEU A 13 -8.58 -4.00 -1.73
N VAL A 14 -7.62 -3.14 -2.08
CA VAL A 14 -7.59 -1.77 -1.58
C VAL A 14 -8.60 -0.97 -2.40
N ILE A 15 -9.75 -0.63 -1.79
CA ILE A 15 -10.78 0.15 -2.46
C ILE A 15 -10.51 1.62 -2.14
N LEU A 16 -10.27 2.41 -3.18
CA LEU A 16 -10.29 3.86 -3.07
C LEU A 16 -11.73 4.30 -2.77
N VAL A 17 -11.97 4.91 -1.60
CA VAL A 17 -13.31 5.40 -1.25
C VAL A 17 -13.72 6.45 -2.29
N PRO A 18 -14.90 6.34 -2.92
CA PRO A 18 -15.40 7.31 -3.89
C PRO A 18 -15.98 8.54 -3.18
N ALA A 19 -15.18 9.19 -2.33
CA ALA A 19 -15.53 10.46 -1.69
C ALA A 19 -14.41 11.45 -1.97
N ARG A 20 -14.52 12.10 -3.15
CA ARG A 20 -13.64 13.12 -3.72
C ARG A 20 -12.30 12.59 -4.23
N VAL A 21 -12.07 12.88 -5.51
CA VAL A 21 -10.79 12.75 -6.21
C VAL A 21 -9.79 13.74 -5.60
N HIS A 22 -9.28 13.44 -4.41
CA HIS A 22 -8.02 14.01 -3.93
C HIS A 22 -6.96 12.95 -4.19
N ALA A 23 -5.85 13.36 -4.81
CA ALA A 23 -4.72 12.50 -5.12
C ALA A 23 -4.31 11.70 -3.86
N THR A 24 -4.72 10.44 -3.81
CA THR A 24 -4.42 9.56 -2.67
C THR A 24 -3.10 8.89 -2.98
N VAL A 25 -2.12 9.10 -2.12
CA VAL A 25 -0.79 8.52 -2.25
C VAL A 25 -0.65 7.47 -1.19
N TYR A 26 -0.43 6.23 -1.61
CA TYR A 26 -0.28 5.10 -0.72
C TYR A 26 0.82 4.16 -1.23
N MET A 27 1.34 3.32 -0.34
CA MET A 27 2.30 2.29 -0.69
C MET A 27 1.86 0.96 -0.09
N VAL A 28 2.07 -0.09 -0.87
CA VAL A 28 1.78 -1.47 -0.49
C VAL A 28 3.08 -2.25 -0.55
N TRP A 29 3.52 -2.76 0.59
CA TRP A 29 4.75 -3.54 0.71
C TRP A 29 4.40 -4.98 1.04
N VAL A 30 4.76 -5.91 0.15
CA VAL A 30 4.60 -7.35 0.39
C VAL A 30 5.87 -7.87 1.05
N LEU A 31 5.79 -8.23 2.33
CA LEU A 31 6.94 -8.67 3.11
C LEU A 31 7.23 -10.16 2.91
N ASN A 32 6.22 -11.03 2.94
CA ASN A 32 6.41 -12.50 2.88
C ASN A 32 5.18 -13.25 2.32
N GLN A 33 4.79 -13.05 1.05
CA GLN A 33 3.65 -13.70 0.35
C GLN A 33 2.31 -13.84 1.14
N THR A 34 2.20 -13.18 2.29
CA THR A 34 1.22 -13.49 3.34
C THR A 34 0.92 -12.23 4.12
N ILE A 35 1.97 -11.45 4.44
CA ILE A 35 1.87 -10.16 5.12
C ILE A 35 2.09 -9.05 4.10
N THR A 36 1.12 -8.15 4.04
CA THR A 36 1.14 -6.94 3.21
C THR A 36 0.98 -5.73 4.09
N LYS A 37 1.96 -4.82 4.09
CA LYS A 37 1.89 -3.56 4.80
C LYS A 37 1.33 -2.48 3.87
N VAL A 38 0.26 -1.81 4.27
CA VAL A 38 -0.35 -0.70 3.52
C VAL A 38 -0.09 0.59 4.29
N ILE A 39 0.41 1.61 3.61
CA ILE A 39 0.76 2.90 4.19
C ILE A 39 0.05 4.01 3.40
N CYS A 40 -0.60 4.94 4.09
CA CYS A 40 -1.24 6.11 3.48
C CYS A 40 -0.41 7.39 3.73
N PHE A 41 0.05 8.03 2.65
CA PHE A 41 0.80 9.29 2.69
C PHE A 41 -0.04 10.53 2.38
N GLN A 42 -1.17 10.35 1.70
CA GLN A 42 -2.07 11.44 1.35
C GLN A 42 -3.46 10.88 1.07
N GLY A 43 -4.49 11.57 1.54
CA GLY A 43 -5.88 11.16 1.37
C GLY A 43 -6.32 10.12 2.40
N ALA A 44 -7.28 9.29 2.00
CA ALA A 44 -7.82 8.19 2.79
C ALA A 44 -8.16 7.02 1.88
N LEU A 45 -7.98 5.81 2.37
CA LEU A 45 -8.26 4.58 1.63
C LEU A 45 -8.90 3.54 2.54
N ASP A 46 -9.80 2.72 1.97
CA ASP A 46 -10.37 1.60 2.69
C ASP A 46 -9.52 0.36 2.40
N VAL A 47 -8.88 -0.16 3.45
CA VAL A 47 -8.13 -1.41 3.37
C VAL A 47 -9.06 -2.55 3.72
N ARG A 48 -9.19 -3.52 2.81
CA ARG A 48 -10.03 -4.71 3.00
C ARG A 48 -9.25 -5.97 2.64
N ASN A 49 -9.55 -7.05 3.35
CA ASN A 49 -9.16 -8.36 2.87
C ASN A 49 -10.19 -8.84 1.86
N GLN A 50 -9.76 -9.36 0.71
CA GLN A 50 -10.71 -9.96 -0.24
C GLN A 50 -11.40 -11.23 0.31
N PHE A 51 -10.77 -11.86 1.31
CA PHE A 51 -11.28 -12.90 2.21
C PHE A 51 -12.66 -12.58 2.78
N ASP A 52 -12.72 -11.38 3.34
CA ASP A 52 -13.85 -10.88 4.09
C ASP A 52 -13.97 -9.37 3.82
N PRO A 53 -14.61 -8.99 2.69
CA PRO A 53 -14.73 -7.59 2.31
C PRO A 53 -15.69 -6.80 3.22
N SER A 54 -16.39 -7.48 4.15
CA SER A 54 -17.25 -6.84 5.15
C SER A 54 -16.44 -6.15 6.24
N GLN A 55 -15.21 -6.64 6.49
CA GLN A 55 -14.29 -6.07 7.46
C GLN A 55 -13.28 -5.17 6.75
N TYR A 56 -13.34 -3.89 7.07
CA TYR A 56 -12.45 -2.88 6.52
C TYR A 56 -12.01 -1.89 7.59
N ILE A 57 -10.87 -1.27 7.32
CA ILE A 57 -10.38 -0.13 8.08
C ILE A 57 -10.24 1.07 7.15
N ASN A 58 -10.53 2.25 7.68
CA ASN A 58 -10.21 3.48 6.99
C ASN A 58 -8.79 3.90 7.38
N LEU A 59 -7.89 3.94 6.41
CA LEU A 59 -6.51 4.33 6.60
C LEU A 59 -6.32 5.75 6.08
N THR A 60 -5.99 6.68 6.97
CA THR A 60 -5.76 8.09 6.66
C THR A 60 -4.27 8.42 6.60
N ASN A 61 -3.93 9.62 6.13
CA ASN A 61 -2.55 10.12 6.09
C ASN A 61 -1.78 9.86 7.40
N GLY A 62 -0.58 9.32 7.29
CA GLY A 62 0.29 9.04 8.43
C GLY A 62 0.12 7.65 9.00
N PHE A 63 -0.94 6.92 8.62
CA PHE A 63 -1.20 5.60 9.16
C PHE A 63 -0.70 4.48 8.25
N SER A 64 -0.27 3.41 8.90
CA SER A 64 0.06 2.14 8.29
C SER A 64 -0.77 1.02 8.92
N THR A 65 -1.02 -0.04 8.16
CA THR A 65 -1.69 -1.24 8.65
C THR A 65 -1.04 -2.46 8.01
N ASP A 66 -1.08 -3.57 8.72
CA ASP A 66 -0.70 -4.87 8.18
C ASP A 66 -1.96 -5.66 7.81
N VAL A 67 -1.91 -6.29 6.65
CA VAL A 67 -2.98 -7.15 6.14
C VAL A 67 -2.40 -8.53 5.93
N ILE A 68 -2.98 -9.50 6.61
CA ILE A 68 -2.57 -10.90 6.56
C ILE A 68 -3.64 -11.68 5.80
N LYS A 69 -3.23 -12.63 4.96
CA LYS A 69 -4.16 -13.50 4.22
C LYS A 69 -5.19 -14.13 5.18
N ASN A 70 -6.47 -14.12 4.78
CA ASN A 70 -7.61 -14.65 5.56
C ASN A 70 -7.85 -14.01 6.93
N LEU A 71 -7.19 -12.90 7.28
CA LEU A 71 -7.44 -12.15 8.51
C LEU A 71 -7.93 -10.74 8.19
N PRO A 72 -8.74 -10.12 9.07
CA PRO A 72 -9.02 -8.70 8.93
C PRO A 72 -7.75 -7.85 8.90
N PRO A 73 -7.83 -6.64 8.31
CA PRO A 73 -6.77 -5.66 8.45
C PRO A 73 -6.53 -5.38 9.93
N PHE A 74 -5.26 -5.26 10.31
CA PHE A 74 -4.90 -4.93 11.68
C PHE A 74 -5.19 -3.46 11.98
N THR A 75 -5.28 -3.13 13.26
CA THR A 75 -5.47 -1.75 13.74
C THR A 75 -4.40 -0.83 13.13
N PRO A 76 -4.78 0.32 12.55
CA PRO A 76 -3.83 1.29 12.01
C PRO A 76 -2.84 1.78 13.06
N VAL A 77 -1.56 1.86 12.68
CA VAL A 77 -0.47 2.39 13.47
C VAL A 77 0.02 3.70 12.86
N LEU A 78 0.11 4.75 13.68
CA LEU A 78 0.66 6.04 13.27
C LEU A 78 2.17 5.91 13.02
N LEU A 79 2.62 6.33 11.85
CA LEU A 79 4.03 6.42 11.52
C LEU A 79 4.62 7.70 12.09
N ASN A 80 5.79 7.58 12.70
CA ASN A 80 6.55 8.75 13.15
C ASN A 80 7.13 9.50 11.94
N GLY A 81 7.41 10.81 12.10
CA GLY A 81 7.90 11.66 11.01
C GLY A 81 9.15 11.13 10.31
N GLU A 82 10.08 10.53 11.07
CA GLU A 82 11.30 9.90 10.51
C GLU A 82 10.98 8.68 9.63
N GLN A 83 10.05 7.82 10.06
CA GLN A 83 9.62 6.65 9.30
C GLN A 83 8.94 7.09 8.00
N MET A 84 8.12 8.14 8.07
CA MET A 84 7.44 8.68 6.90
C MET A 84 8.42 9.27 5.88
N GLN A 85 9.44 10.00 6.33
CA GLN A 85 10.50 10.54 5.46
C GLN A 85 11.33 9.44 4.80
N GLN A 86 11.71 8.40 5.55
CA GLN A 86 12.43 7.25 4.99
C GLN A 86 11.62 6.56 3.90
N LEU A 87 10.33 6.33 4.14
CA LEU A 87 9.44 5.69 3.17
C LEU A 87 9.21 6.56 1.92
N GLN A 88 9.07 7.89 2.08
CA GLN A 88 8.97 8.83 0.95
C GLN A 88 10.26 8.87 0.11
N LYS A 89 11.42 8.78 0.77
CA LYS A 89 12.72 8.72 0.10
C LYS A 89 12.85 7.43 -0.72
N SER A 90 12.55 6.27 -0.12
CA SER A 90 12.53 4.99 -0.84
C SER A 90 11.55 5.00 -2.01
N LEU A 91 10.38 5.62 -1.87
CA LEU A 91 9.42 5.79 -2.97
C LEU A 91 9.99 6.65 -4.11
N SER A 92 10.72 7.71 -3.78
CA SER A 92 11.35 8.60 -4.75
C SER A 92 12.50 7.90 -5.49
N GLU A 93 13.32 7.11 -4.79
CA GLU A 93 14.40 6.29 -5.37
C GLU A 93 13.85 5.20 -6.33
N MET A 94 12.71 4.59 -5.97
CA MET A 94 12.03 3.63 -6.84
C MET A 94 11.48 4.27 -8.12
N LYS A 95 10.99 5.51 -8.07
CA LYS A 95 10.54 6.23 -9.29
C LYS A 95 11.68 6.55 -10.24
N THR A 96 12.86 6.89 -9.73
CA THR A 96 14.02 7.24 -10.57
C THR A 96 14.58 6.03 -11.32
N THR A 97 14.44 4.82 -10.77
CA THR A 97 14.91 3.58 -11.44
C THR A 97 13.96 3.10 -12.55
N ALA A 98 12.73 3.61 -12.62
CA ALA A 98 11.78 3.30 -13.68
C ALA A 98 11.88 4.24 -14.91
N GLY A 99 12.81 5.20 -14.89
CA GLY A 99 12.99 6.22 -15.92
C GLY A 99 14.44 6.40 -16.34
N SER A 100 15.06 5.34 -16.87
CA SER A 100 16.08 5.49 -17.91
C SER A 100 16.13 4.21 -18.75
N PRO A 101 15.52 4.17 -19.95
CA PRO A 101 16.23 3.54 -21.05
C PRO A 101 17.44 4.41 -21.41
N ASP A 102 18.30 3.90 -22.27
CA ASP A 102 19.45 4.59 -22.87
C ASP A 102 20.78 4.38 -22.15
N THR A 103 21.36 3.20 -22.38
CA THR A 103 22.59 3.16 -23.17
C THR A 103 22.51 2.00 -24.16
#